data_AF-A0A955XHY0-F1
#
_entry.id   AF-A0A955XHY0-F1
#
_cell.length_a   1.000
_cell.length_b   1.000
_cell.length_c   1.000
_cell.angle_alpha   90.00
_cell.angle_beta   90.00
_cell.angle_gamma   90.00
#
_symmetry.space_group_name_H-M   'P 1'
#
loop_
_entity.id
_entity.type
_entity.pdbx_description
1 polymer ?
#
loop_
_entity_poly.entity_id
_entity_poly.type
_entity_poly.pdbx_seq_one_letter_code
_entity_poly.pdbx_strand_id
1 'polypeptide(L)' 'ALRRAGAMTLAQDEASSVVYGMPREAALLGAAARILPLDLFPSTLVALAGDQGG' A
#
# COMPACT_ATOMS: atom_id res chain seq x y z
N ALA A 1 -8.22 -8.81 -5.76
CA ALA A 1 -7.54 -9.89 -6.51
C ALA A 1 -6.10 -10.02 -6.05
N LEU A 2 -5.27 -8.98 -6.22
CA LEU A 2 -3.83 -8.97 -5.83
C LEU A 2 -3.57 -9.47 -4.40
N ARG A 3 -4.19 -8.87 -3.38
CA ARG A 3 -4.02 -9.28 -1.97
C ARG A 3 -4.36 -10.76 -1.73
N ARG A 4 -5.45 -11.25 -2.33
CA ARG A 4 -5.86 -12.67 -2.20
C ARG A 4 -4.91 -13.61 -2.92
N ALA A 5 -4.21 -13.14 -3.94
CA ALA A 5 -3.17 -13.88 -4.65
C ALA A 5 -1.80 -13.82 -3.92
N GLY A 6 -1.74 -13.27 -2.71
CA GLY A 6 -0.51 -13.18 -1.92
C GLY A 6 0.37 -11.96 -2.22
N ALA A 7 -0.06 -11.07 -3.12
CA ALA A 7 0.72 -9.87 -3.41
C ALA A 7 0.72 -8.88 -2.23
N MET A 8 1.86 -8.24 -1.99
CA MET A 8 1.94 -7.07 -1.13
C MET A 8 1.19 -5.91 -1.79
N THR A 9 0.24 -5.33 -1.07
CA THR A 9 -0.56 -4.19 -1.56
C THR A 9 -0.47 -3.04 -0.57
N LEU A 10 -0.15 -1.85 -1.08
CA LEU A 10 0.00 -0.65 -0.28
C LEU A 10 -1.11 0.34 -0.64
N ALA A 11 -1.62 1.07 0.34
CA ALA A 11 -2.51 2.21 0.14
C ALA A 11 -2.00 3.43 0.93
N GLN A 12 -2.25 4.63 0.43
CA GLN A 12 -1.85 5.86 1.10
C GLN A 12 -2.79 6.14 2.27
N ASP A 13 -2.30 6.71 3.37
CA ASP A 13 -3.12 7.14 4.49
C ASP A 13 -3.91 8.42 4.20
N GLU A 14 -4.89 8.70 5.04
CA GLU A 14 -5.75 9.88 4.90
C GLU A 14 -4.97 11.18 5.14
N ALA A 15 -4.08 11.19 6.14
CA ALA A 15 -3.37 12.39 6.58
C ALA A 15 -2.44 12.97 5.52
N SER A 16 -1.83 12.13 4.68
CA SER A 16 -0.97 12.57 3.58
C SER A 16 -1.71 12.68 2.24
N SER A 17 -2.95 12.21 2.15
CA SER A 17 -3.74 12.23 0.92
C SER A 17 -4.37 13.60 0.69
N VAL A 18 -4.26 14.12 -0.54
CA VAL A 18 -5.04 15.31 -0.94
C VAL A 18 -6.52 14.95 -1.07
N VAL A 19 -6.82 13.76 -1.59
CA VAL A 19 -8.17 13.19 -1.66
C VAL A 19 -8.11 11.72 -1.26
N TYR A 20 -8.67 11.40 -0.10
CA TYR A 20 -8.72 10.04 0.42
C TYR A 20 -9.91 9.24 -0.15
N GLY A 21 -9.92 9.08 -1.47
CA GLY A 21 -10.96 8.34 -2.21
C GLY A 21 -10.57 6.88 -2.45
N MET A 22 -9.76 6.64 -3.50
CA MET A 22 -9.30 5.29 -3.86
C MET A 22 -8.58 4.56 -2.70
N PRO A 23 -7.71 5.21 -1.90
CA PRO A 23 -7.06 4.52 -0.79
C PRO A 23 -8.03 4.10 0.32
N ARG A 24 -9.10 4.89 0.57
CA ARG A 24 -10.18 4.54 1.50
C ARG A 24 -10.92 3.30 1.06
N GLU A 25 -11.31 3.23 -0.21
CA GLU A 25 -12.01 2.05 -0.75
C GLU A 25 -11.14 0.80 -0.68
N ALA A 26 -9.83 0.92 -0.96
CA ALA A 26 -8.90 -0.20 -0.80
C ALA A 26 -8.78 -0.67 0.66
N ALA A 27 -8.84 0.24 1.63
CA ALA A 27 -8.85 -0.09 3.06
C ALA A 27 -10.14 -0.80 3.48
N LEU A 28 -11.31 -0.25 3.10
CA LEU A 28 -12.62 -0.83 3.43
C LEU A 28 -12.82 -2.23 2.83
N LEU A 29 -12.30 -2.45 1.63
CA LEU A 29 -12.34 -3.77 0.97
C LEU A 29 -11.33 -4.78 1.54
N GLY A 30 -10.51 -4.39 2.53
CA GLY A 30 -9.39 -5.20 3.02
C GLY A 30 -8.33 -5.48 1.93
N ALA A 31 -8.34 -4.70 0.85
CA ALA A 31 -7.48 -4.89 -0.30
C ALA A 31 -6.07 -4.35 -0.07
N ALA A 32 -5.87 -3.43 0.88
CA ALA A 32 -4.56 -2.90 1.28
C ALA A 32 -3.92 -3.73 2.41
N ALA A 33 -2.71 -4.23 2.20
CA ALA A 33 -1.91 -4.92 3.22
C ALA A 33 -1.27 -3.97 4.22
N ARG A 34 -0.85 -2.79 3.75
CA ARG A 34 -0.39 -1.70 4.60
C ARG A 34 -1.00 -0.39 4.13
N ILE A 35 -1.29 0.47 5.09
CA ILE A 35 -1.70 1.85 4.88
C ILE A 35 -0.58 2.73 5.44
N LEU A 36 -0.02 3.61 4.62
CA LEU A 36 1.20 4.35 4.94
C LEU A 36 1.09 5.82 4.50
N PRO A 37 1.76 6.77 5.17
CA PRO A 37 1.93 8.12 4.66
C PRO A 37 2.78 8.13 3.39
N LEU A 38 2.57 9.15 2.54
CA LEU A 38 3.19 9.27 1.21
C LEU A 38 4.73 9.22 1.25
N ASP A 39 5.33 9.83 2.27
CA ASP A 39 6.78 9.91 2.46
C ASP A 39 7.45 8.56 2.71
N LEU A 40 6.70 7.55 3.19
CA LEU A 40 7.20 6.20 3.39
C LEU A 40 7.07 5.28 2.17
N PHE A 41 6.36 5.70 1.11
CA PHE A 41 6.24 4.88 -0.10
C PHE A 41 7.59 4.55 -0.75
N PRO A 42 8.50 5.52 -0.98
CA PRO A 42 9.75 5.24 -1.68
C PRO A 42 10.60 4.17 -0.98
N SER A 43 10.82 4.33 0.33
CA SER A 43 11.61 3.37 1.12
C SER A 43 10.94 2.00 1.21
N THR A 44 9.61 1.98 1.37
CA THR A 44 8.84 0.72 1.40
C THR A 44 8.91 -0.01 0.07
N LEU A 45 8.80 0.70 -1.06
CA LEU A 45 8.91 0.10 -2.39
C LEU A 45 10.30 -0.49 -2.64
N VAL A 46 11.36 0.22 -2.27
CA VAL A 46 12.74 -0.29 -2.38
C VAL A 46 12.94 -1.53 -1.53
N ALA A 47 12.47 -1.53 -0.27
CA ALA A 47 12.56 -2.68 0.60
C ALA A 47 11.83 -3.90 0.02
N LEU A 48 10.62 -3.71 -0.51
CA LEU A 48 9.84 -4.79 -1.12
C LEU A 48 10.46 -5.29 -2.43
N ALA A 49 11.00 -4.39 -3.26
CA ALA A 49 11.66 -4.78 -4.50
C ALA A 49 12.98 -5.52 -4.26
N GLY A 50 13.70 -5.17 -3.19
CA GLY A 50 14.95 -5.82 -2.78
C GLY A 50 14.75 -7.21 -2.16
N ASP A 51 13.56 -7.50 -1.63
CA ASP A 51 13.20 -8.79 -1.02
C ASP A 51 12.74 -9.84 -2.05
N GLN A 52 12.62 -9.46 -3.33
CA GLN A 52 12.17 -10.35 -4.42
C GLN A 52 13.27 -11.30 -4.94
N GLY A 53 14.28 -11.62 -4.11
CA GLY A 53 15.46 -12.42 -4.48
C GLY A 53 15.94 -13.32 -3.34
N GLY A 54 15.17 -14.36 -3.05
CA GLY A 54 15.53 -15.53 -2.24
C GLY A 54 15.00 -16.80 -2.86
#